data_AF-B6TIM1-F1
#
_entry.id   AF-B6TIM1-F1
#
_cell.length_a   1.000
_cell.length_b   1.000
_cell.length_c   1.000
_cell.angle_alpha   90.00
_cell.angle_beta   90.00
_cell.angle_gamma   90.00
#
_symmetry.space_group_name_H-M   'P 1'
#
loop_
_entity.id
_entity.type
_entity.pdbx_description
1 polymer ?
#
loop_
_entity_poly.entity_id
_entity_poly.type
_entity_poly.pdbx_seq_one_letter_code
_entity_poly.pdbx_strand_id
1 'polypeptide(L)'
;MATAAAGLAPAKEVVEKKVELLKEIRAHEVAIAELDNLNPSRAVYQKAGNIFFRKSVKSVITTEQKQLDQAKARLSKLPLSLCVHHRRVRLFFGLSLPQ
;
A
#
# COMPACT_ATOMS: atom_id res chain seq x y z
N MET A 1 16.01 -44.08 13.20
CA MET A 1 16.84 -42.87 12.97
C MET A 1 16.30 -42.16 11.74
N ALA A 2 15.42 -41.17 11.91
CA ALA A 2 14.88 -40.38 10.80
C ALA A 2 14.97 -38.90 11.20
N THR A 3 15.91 -38.17 10.59
CA THR A 3 16.07 -36.73 10.76
C THR A 3 15.40 -36.05 9.56
N ALA A 4 14.15 -35.64 9.74
CA ALA A 4 13.43 -34.82 8.77
C ALA A 4 13.73 -33.33 9.03
N ALA A 5 14.25 -32.69 7.99
CA ALA A 5 14.64 -31.29 7.94
C ALA A 5 13.43 -30.36 8.21
N ALA A 6 13.46 -29.67 9.34
CA ALA A 6 12.62 -28.51 9.62
C ALA A 6 13.53 -27.31 9.88
N GLY A 7 13.81 -26.53 8.85
CA GLY A 7 14.70 -25.39 9.01
C GLY A 7 14.96 -24.59 7.75
N LEU A 8 13.93 -24.09 7.06
CA LEU A 8 14.10 -23.00 6.08
C LEU A 8 12.77 -22.33 5.65
N ALA A 9 11.88 -21.96 6.57
CA ALA A 9 10.58 -21.35 6.24
C ALA A 9 10.36 -19.86 6.59
N PRO A 10 11.02 -19.20 7.57
CA PRO A 10 10.55 -17.89 8.04
C PRO A 10 10.94 -16.70 7.14
N ALA A 11 11.84 -16.87 6.17
CA ALA A 11 12.33 -15.76 5.34
C ALA A 11 11.44 -15.46 4.12
N LYS A 12 10.86 -16.48 3.47
CA LYS A 12 10.05 -16.28 2.25
C LYS A 12 8.69 -15.66 2.56
N GLU A 13 8.03 -16.10 3.63
CA GLU A 13 6.71 -15.61 4.03
C GLU A 13 6.74 -14.13 4.46
N VAL A 14 7.82 -13.70 5.11
CA VAL A 14 8.02 -12.29 5.50
C VAL A 14 8.25 -11.39 4.28
N VAL A 15 8.89 -11.92 3.24
CA VAL A 15 9.11 -11.20 1.98
C VAL A 15 7.81 -11.04 1.20
N GLU A 16 6.97 -12.08 1.11
CA GLU A 16 5.67 -11.97 0.44
C GLU A 16 4.74 -10.99 1.16
N LYS A 17 4.63 -11.09 2.49
CA LYS A 17 3.88 -10.12 3.30
C LYS A 17 4.39 -8.68 3.10
N LYS A 18 5.70 -8.48 2.93
CA LYS A 18 6.28 -7.15 2.65
C LYS A 18 5.91 -6.64 1.26
N VAL A 19 5.92 -7.51 0.25
CA VAL A 19 5.51 -7.16 -1.12
C VAL A 19 4.02 -6.82 -1.18
N GLU A 20 3.18 -7.57 -0.47
CA GLU A 20 1.76 -7.28 -0.32
C GLU A 20 1.52 -5.93 0.35
N LEU A 21 2.19 -5.66 1.48
CA LEU A 21 2.11 -4.35 2.16
C LEU A 21 2.56 -3.20 1.25
N LEU A 22 3.58 -3.40 0.41
CA LEU A 22 4.00 -2.38 -0.56
C LEU A 22 2.96 -2.13 -1.65
N LYS A 23 2.28 -3.17 -2.11
CA LYS A 23 1.17 -3.05 -3.07
C LYS A 23 -0.02 -2.33 -2.44
N GLU A 24 -0.33 -2.66 -1.18
CA GLU A 24 -1.40 -2.04 -0.40
C GLU A 24 -1.12 -0.55 -0.16
N ILE A 25 0.11 -0.17 0.22
CA ILE A 25 0.51 1.25 0.34
C ILE A 25 0.30 2.00 -0.97
N ARG A 26 0.71 1.42 -2.11
CA ARG A 26 0.50 2.05 -3.42
C ARG A 26 -0.98 2.17 -3.76
N ALA A 27 -1.79 1.16 -3.43
CA ALA A 27 -3.23 1.20 -3.65
C ALA A 27 -3.89 2.33 -2.86
N HIS A 28 -3.52 2.52 -1.58
CA HIS A 28 -4.01 3.63 -0.77
C HIS A 28 -3.55 5.00 -1.31
N GLU A 29 -2.30 5.12 -1.75
CA GLU A 29 -1.79 6.37 -2.36
C GLU A 29 -2.57 6.74 -3.63
N VAL A 30 -2.86 5.75 -4.49
CA VAL A 30 -3.68 5.95 -5.69
C VAL A 30 -5.12 6.30 -5.33
N ALA A 31 -5.72 5.59 -4.37
CA ALA A 31 -7.09 5.86 -3.93
C ALA A 31 -7.25 7.29 -3.38
N ILE A 32 -6.28 7.79 -2.61
CA ILE A 32 -6.28 9.17 -2.12
C ILE A 32 -6.22 10.15 -3.29
N ALA A 33 -5.33 9.94 -4.26
CA ALA A 33 -5.22 10.80 -5.43
C ALA A 33 -6.51 10.80 -6.27
N GLU A 34 -7.15 9.63 -6.45
CA GLU A 34 -8.44 9.52 -7.14
C GLU A 34 -9.55 10.25 -6.38
N LEU A 35 -9.60 10.12 -5.05
CA LEU A 35 -10.57 10.79 -4.20
C LEU A 35 -10.37 12.32 -4.17
N ASP A 36 -9.13 12.80 -4.20
CA ASP A 36 -8.81 14.23 -4.23
C ASP A 36 -9.20 14.89 -5.56
N ASN A 37 -9.12 14.13 -6.66
CA ASN A 37 -9.59 14.56 -7.98
C ASN A 37 -11.13 14.61 -8.10
N LEU A 38 -11.89 14.06 -7.15
CA LEU A 38 -13.35 14.14 -7.16
C LEU A 38 -13.83 15.48 -6.63
N ASN A 39 -14.96 15.95 -7.17
CA ASN A 39 -15.60 17.12 -6.61
C ASN A 39 -16.04 16.85 -5.15
N PRO A 40 -15.82 17.79 -4.21
CA PRO A 40 -16.08 17.57 -2.78
C PRO A 40 -17.58 17.49 -2.44
N SER A 41 -18.45 17.89 -3.37
CA SER A 41 -19.92 17.81 -3.23
C SER A 41 -20.46 16.41 -3.59
N ARG A 42 -19.66 15.59 -4.27
CA ARG A 42 -20.06 14.25 -4.72
C ARG A 42 -20.16 13.32 -3.52
N ALA A 43 -21.25 12.56 -3.48
CA ALA A 43 -21.40 11.50 -2.49
C ALA A 43 -20.45 10.34 -2.84
N VAL A 44 -19.68 9.89 -1.86
CA VAL A 44 -18.83 8.69 -1.96
C VAL A 44 -19.46 7.59 -1.12
N TYR A 45 -19.29 6.34 -1.53
CA TYR A 45 -19.82 5.19 -0.80
C TYR A 45 -18.67 4.28 -0.40
N GLN A 46 -18.59 3.97 0.89
CA GLN A 46 -17.68 2.97 1.40
C GLN A 46 -18.40 1.63 1.52
N LYS A 47 -17.87 0.61 0.86
CA LYS A 47 -18.40 -0.76 0.94
C LYS A 47 -17.88 -1.45 2.20
N ALA A 48 -18.78 -2.03 2.98
CA ALA A 48 -18.49 -2.88 4.12
C ALA A 48 -19.31 -4.17 3.99
N GLY A 49 -18.68 -5.22 3.44
CA GLY A 49 -19.39 -6.44 3.04
C GLY A 49 -20.45 -6.13 1.97
N ASN A 50 -21.71 -6.38 2.29
CA ASN A 50 -22.85 -6.15 1.38
C ASN A 50 -23.55 -4.80 1.63
N ILE A 51 -23.05 -3.97 2.54
CA ILE A 51 -23.65 -2.68 2.91
C ILE A 51 -22.76 -1.55 2.40
N PHE A 52 -23.39 -0.48 1.92
CA PHE A 52 -22.72 0.72 1.44
C PHE A 52 -23.04 1.91 2.35
N PHE A 53 -22.01 2.52 2.95
CA PHE A 53 -22.14 3.70 3.79
C PHE A 53 -21.83 4.95 2.98
N ARG A 54 -22.79 5.88 2.92
CA ARG A 54 -22.55 7.19 2.32
C ARG A 54 -21.58 7.98 3.19
N LYS A 55 -20.49 8.45 2.60
CA LYS A 55 -19.44 9.25 3.23
C LYS A 55 -19.14 10.50 2.41
N SER A 56 -18.57 11.50 3.06
CA SER A 56 -18.02 12.69 2.40
C SER A 56 -16.58 12.42 1.94
N VAL A 57 -16.18 13.01 0.82
CA VAL A 57 -14.83 12.86 0.24
C VAL A 57 -13.74 13.08 1.30
N LYS A 58 -13.85 14.18 2.06
CA LYS A 58 -12.91 14.54 3.13
C LYS A 58 -12.78 13.45 4.21
N SER A 59 -13.89 12.84 4.61
CA SER A 59 -13.87 11.78 5.63
C SER A 59 -13.24 10.48 5.12
N VAL A 60 -13.35 10.21 3.82
CA VAL A 60 -12.72 9.02 3.21
C VAL A 60 -11.22 9.25 3.07
N ILE A 61 -10.80 10.44 2.62
CA ILE A 61 -9.38 10.81 2.52
C ILE A 61 -8.67 10.66 3.86
N THR A 62 -9.25 11.17 4.96
CA THR A 62 -8.63 11.03 6.29
C THR A 62 -8.54 9.58 6.76
N THR A 63 -9.53 8.73 6.43
CA THR A 63 -9.47 7.31 6.76
C THR A 63 -8.42 6.57 5.93
N GLU A 64 -8.31 6.85 4.63
CA GLU A 64 -7.28 6.27 3.75
C GLU A 64 -5.89 6.70 4.18
N GLN A 65 -5.70 7.98 4.52
CA GLN A 65 -4.42 8.49 5.02
C GLN A 65 -3.98 7.78 6.31
N LYS A 66 -4.92 7.57 7.25
CA LYS A 66 -4.64 6.82 8.48
C LYS A 66 -4.24 5.37 8.19
N GLN A 67 -4.88 4.71 7.22
CA GLN A 67 -4.54 3.34 6.82
C GLN A 67 -3.16 3.27 6.17
N LEU A 68 -2.86 4.22 5.30
CA LEU A 68 -1.56 4.39 4.67
C LEU A 68 -0.45 4.58 5.73
N ASP A 69 -0.66 5.44 6.71
CA ASP A 69 0.33 5.69 7.78
C ASP A 69 0.54 4.42 8.64
N GLN A 70 -0.53 3.68 8.93
CA GLN A 70 -0.44 2.39 9.61
C GLN A 70 0.32 1.35 8.78
N ALA A 71 0.07 1.27 7.48
CA ALA A 71 0.76 0.36 6.58
C ALA A 71 2.26 0.71 6.46
N LYS A 72 2.60 2.01 6.36
CA LYS A 72 3.99 2.49 6.40
C LYS A 72 4.68 2.15 7.73
N ALA A 73 3.97 2.30 8.86
CA ALA A 73 4.48 1.93 10.18
C ALA A 73 4.64 0.40 10.38
N ARG A 74 3.81 -0.42 9.73
CA ARG A 74 3.98 -1.89 9.70
C ARG A 74 5.18 -2.26 8.84
N LEU A 75 5.40 -1.56 7.73
CA LEU A 75 6.53 -1.78 6.85
C LEU A 75 7.87 -1.39 7.49
N SER A 76 7.91 -0.34 8.30
CA SER A 76 9.13 0.05 9.04
C SER A 76 9.52 -0.92 10.15
N LYS A 77 8.55 -1.70 10.68
CA LYS A 77 8.80 -2.76 11.67
C LYS A 77 9.34 -4.05 11.04
N LEU A 78 9.23 -4.22 9.73
CA LEU A 78 9.78 -5.39 9.03
C LEU A 78 11.26 -5.15 8.71
N PRO A 79 12.16 -6.12 9.00
CA PRO A 79 13.58 -5.95 8.79
C PRO A 79 13.90 -5.57 7.33
N LEU A 80 14.75 -4.56 7.18
CA LEU A 80 15.14 -3.92 5.92
C LEU A 80 16.03 -4.79 5.01
N SER A 81 16.03 -6.12 5.14
CA SER A 81 17.05 -6.95 4.49
C SER A 81 16.94 -7.07 2.96
N LEU A 82 15.89 -6.55 2.31
CA LEU A 82 15.67 -6.76 0.87
C LEU A 82 15.16 -5.56 0.05
N CYS A 83 15.33 -4.32 0.50
CA CYS A 83 14.89 -3.14 -0.29
C CYS A 83 15.69 -2.86 -1.58
N VAL A 84 16.65 -3.71 -1.98
CA VAL A 84 17.52 -3.43 -3.13
C VAL A 84 17.01 -4.03 -4.46
N HIS A 85 16.07 -4.99 -4.47
CA HIS A 85 15.74 -5.73 -5.71
C HIS A 85 14.62 -5.17 -6.61
N HIS A 86 14.04 -4.00 -6.30
CA HIS A 86 12.98 -3.42 -7.15
C HIS A 86 13.08 -1.92 -7.43
N ARG A 87 14.27 -1.33 -7.26
CA ARG A 87 14.60 0.03 -7.75
C ARG A 87 15.19 0.00 -9.17
N ARG A 88 14.57 -0.72 -10.11
CA ARG A 88 15.02 -0.70 -11.52
C ARG A 88 13.90 -0.52 -12.54
N VAL A 89 12.82 0.19 -12.19
CA VAL A 89 11.78 0.59 -13.17
C VAL A 89 11.23 2.01 -12.91
N ARG A 90 11.95 2.89 -12.19
CA ARG A 90 11.52 4.29 -11.99
C ARG A 90 12.62 5.27 -12.35
N LEU A 91 13.18 5.10 -13.55
CA LEU A 91 14.15 6.01 -14.16
C LEU A 91 13.73 6.50 -15.55
N PHE A 92 12.50 6.24 -16.00
CA PHE A 92 12.06 6.62 -17.36
C PHE A 92 10.93 7.65 -17.44
N PHE A 93 10.51 8.24 -16.32
CA PHE A 93 9.47 9.27 -16.34
C PHE A 93 9.87 10.43 -15.43
N GLY A 94 10.41 11.49 -16.01
CA GLY A 94 10.61 12.75 -15.27
C GLY A 94 11.86 13.56 -15.60
N LEU A 95 12.20 13.74 -16.86
CA LEU A 95 12.94 14.94 -17.30
C LEU A 95 12.22 15.51 -18.54
N SER A 96 11.05 16.12 -18.30
CA SER A 96 10.53 17.13 -19.20
C SER A 96 11.18 18.46 -18.82
N LEU A 97 12.13 18.92 -19.64
CA LEU A 97 12.52 20.32 -19.69
C LEU A 97 11.29 21.20 -19.93
N PRO A 98 11.32 22.44 -19.44
CA PRO A 98 10.88 23.56 -20.28
C PRO A 98 11.99 24.61 -20.44
N GLN A 99 11.87 25.32 -21.57
CA GLN A 99 12.78 26.33 -22.14
C GLN A 99 13.22 27.45 -21.20
#